data_AF-A0AAE3K6I6-F1
#
_entry.id   AF-A0AAE3K6I6-F1
#
_cell.length_a   1.000
_cell.length_b   1.000
_cell.length_c   1.000
_cell.angle_alpha   90.00
_cell.angle_beta   90.00
_cell.angle_gamma   90.00
#
_symmetry.space_group_name_H-M   'P 1'
#
loop_
_entity.id
_entity.type
_entity.pdbx_description
1 polymer ?
#
loop_
_entity_poly.entity_id
_entity_poly.type
_entity_poly.pdbx_seq_one_letter_code
_entity_poly.pdbx_strand_id
1 'polypeptide(L)'
;MRLLFITDPRVRNQNIIVQTIIVLFLIPERINEITKGAGIENTNTSYYFDRLETLQIIKKHHPALADPARSKRTRYQIRDPVFRFYFRYLYGREGQYELYGENAYADLIKPELPDFVSETFESLCHQVVPDLYADYQLTQVPRQWWYKGRR
;
A
#
# COMPACT_ATOMS: atom_id res chain seq x y z
N MET A 1 -13.80 2.21 10.34
CA MET A 1 -13.86 1.18 11.41
C MET A 1 -12.69 0.18 11.42
N ARG A 2 -11.91 -0.01 10.33
CA ARG A 2 -10.77 -0.95 10.31
C ARG A 2 -9.47 -0.42 10.93
N LEU A 3 -9.23 0.90 10.91
CA LEU A 3 -8.04 1.52 11.51
C LEU A 3 -7.95 1.29 13.03
N LEU A 4 -9.10 1.31 13.73
CA LEU A 4 -9.17 1.06 15.16
C LEU A 4 -8.62 -0.32 15.55
N PHE A 5 -8.74 -1.33 14.68
CA PHE A 5 -8.18 -2.66 14.95
C PHE A 5 -6.65 -2.72 14.86
N ILE A 6 -6.02 -1.88 14.03
CA ILE A 6 -4.55 -1.86 13.89
C ILE A 6 -3.91 -1.02 15.00
N THR A 7 -4.67 -0.11 15.61
CA THR A 7 -4.22 0.73 16.72
C THR A 7 -4.69 0.26 18.10
N ASP A 8 -5.50 -0.81 18.21
CA ASP A 8 -5.97 -1.33 19.49
C ASP A 8 -4.89 -2.17 20.22
N PRO A 9 -4.36 -1.69 21.37
CA PRO A 9 -3.35 -2.38 22.19
C PRO A 9 -3.75 -3.78 22.68
N ARG A 10 -5.04 -4.13 22.58
CA ARG A 10 -5.58 -5.44 22.97
C ARG A 10 -5.38 -6.52 21.91
N VAL A 11 -5.00 -6.14 20.69
CA VAL A 11 -4.69 -7.09 19.63
C VAL A 11 -3.35 -7.76 19.94
N ARG A 12 -3.40 -9.08 20.18
CA ARG A 12 -2.19 -9.87 20.43
C ARG A 12 -1.23 -9.72 19.24
N ASN A 13 0.03 -9.42 19.53
CA ASN A 13 1.10 -9.24 18.54
C ASN A 13 0.88 -8.06 17.56
N GLN A 14 0.16 -7.03 17.99
CA GLN A 14 -0.06 -5.81 17.20
C GLN A 14 1.25 -5.15 16.72
N ASN A 15 2.29 -5.11 17.56
CA ASN A 15 3.61 -4.59 17.16
C ASN A 15 4.16 -5.33 15.92
N ILE A 16 3.95 -6.64 15.84
CA ILE A 16 4.39 -7.45 14.70
C ILE A 16 3.56 -7.12 13.45
N ILE A 17 2.25 -6.96 13.60
CA ILE A 17 1.35 -6.58 12.49
C ILE A 17 1.73 -5.20 11.94
N VAL A 18 1.93 -4.22 12.83
CA VAL A 18 2.32 -2.86 12.48
C VAL A 18 3.70 -2.86 11.80
N GLN A 19 4.68 -3.58 12.35
CA GLN A 19 6.01 -3.70 11.74
C GLN A 19 5.96 -4.35 10.35
N THR A 20 5.12 -5.36 10.16
CA THR A 20 4.90 -6.01 8.86
C THR A 20 4.36 -5.02 7.84
N ILE A 21 3.37 -4.20 8.22
CA ILE A 21 2.78 -3.19 7.34
C ILE A 21 3.80 -2.09 7.01
N ILE A 22 4.61 -1.65 7.97
CA ILE A 22 5.69 -0.68 7.74
C ILE A 22 6.71 -1.24 6.75
N VAL A 23 7.17 -2.47 6.94
CA VAL A 23 8.17 -3.09 6.05
C VAL A 23 7.59 -3.29 4.64
N LEU A 24 6.33 -3.70 4.54
CA LEU A 24 5.60 -3.83 3.26
C LEU A 24 5.41 -2.47 2.57
N PHE A 25 5.27 -1.39 3.33
CA PHE A 25 5.21 -0.02 2.83
C PHE A 25 6.57 0.47 2.33
N LEU A 26 7.65 0.19 3.06
CA LEU A 26 9.02 0.59 2.71
C LEU A 26 9.56 -0.19 1.51
N ILE A 27 9.26 -1.49 1.43
CA ILE A 27 9.76 -2.36 0.37
C ILE A 27 8.67 -3.38 -0.02
N PRO A 28 8.02 -3.22 -1.20
CA PRO A 28 7.03 -4.18 -1.68
C PRO A 28 7.73 -5.44 -2.23
N GLU A 29 8.37 -6.20 -1.35
CA GLU A 29 9.22 -7.37 -1.65
C GLU A 29 8.55 -8.71 -1.36
N ARG A 30 9.33 -9.80 -1.48
CA ARG A 30 8.91 -11.15 -1.15
C ARG A 30 8.56 -11.27 0.34
N ILE A 31 7.63 -12.18 0.66
CA ILE A 31 7.23 -12.50 2.04
C ILE A 31 8.46 -12.70 2.94
N ASN A 32 9.47 -13.45 2.49
CA ASN A 32 10.68 -13.72 3.28
C ASN A 32 11.52 -12.47 3.59
N GLU A 33 11.49 -11.44 2.74
CA GLU A 33 12.18 -10.18 3.01
C GLU A 33 11.35 -9.33 3.98
N ILE A 34 10.03 -9.34 3.81
CA ILE A 34 9.12 -8.63 4.70
C ILE A 34 9.18 -9.22 6.12
N THR A 35 9.23 -10.55 6.26
CA THR A 35 9.28 -11.22 7.56
C THR A 35 10.60 -10.98 8.28
N LYS A 36 11.73 -11.03 7.54
CA LYS A 36 13.05 -10.65 8.07
C LYS A 36 13.07 -9.20 8.54
N GLY A 37 12.58 -8.27 7.72
CA GLY A 37 12.51 -6.85 8.09
C GLY A 37 11.56 -6.58 9.26
N ALA A 38 10.52 -7.39 9.42
CA ALA A 38 9.53 -7.26 10.49
C ALA A 38 9.87 -8.03 11.77
N GLY A 39 10.94 -8.81 11.79
CA GLY A 39 11.32 -9.65 12.93
C GLY A 39 10.34 -10.82 13.19
N ILE A 40 9.64 -11.29 12.15
CA ILE A 40 8.70 -12.41 12.26
C ILE A 40 9.45 -13.73 12.09
N GLU A 41 9.26 -14.67 13.03
CA GLU A 41 9.68 -16.05 12.83
C GLU A 41 8.94 -16.69 11.65
N ASN A 42 9.67 -17.39 10.77
CA ASN A 42 9.12 -17.98 9.54
C ASN A 42 7.91 -18.91 9.79
N THR A 43 7.81 -19.51 10.97
CA THR A 43 6.68 -20.37 11.42
C THR A 43 5.35 -19.62 11.52
N ASN A 44 5.36 -18.34 11.92
CA ASN A 44 4.14 -17.54 12.12
C ASN A 44 3.81 -16.62 10.93
N THR A 45 4.68 -16.60 9.92
CA THR A 45 4.55 -15.74 8.74
C THR A 45 3.22 -15.92 8.01
N SER A 46 2.89 -17.16 7.66
CA SER A 46 1.67 -17.45 6.90
C SER A 46 0.41 -17.02 7.65
N TYR A 47 0.40 -17.18 8.98
CA TYR A 47 -0.71 -16.77 9.83
C TYR A 47 -0.96 -15.26 9.80
N TYR A 48 0.09 -14.44 9.91
CA TYR A 48 -0.05 -12.98 9.88
C TYR A 48 -0.45 -12.46 8.50
N PHE A 49 0.13 -13.00 7.43
CA PHE A 49 -0.23 -12.61 6.06
C PHE A 49 -1.67 -13.03 5.71
N ASP A 50 -2.11 -14.22 6.13
CA ASP A 50 -3.49 -14.69 5.93
C ASP A 50 -4.49 -13.83 6.72
N ARG A 51 -4.15 -13.44 7.96
CA ARG A 51 -4.92 -12.47 8.75
C ARG A 51 -5.02 -11.12 8.06
N LEU A 52 -3.90 -10.58 7.56
CA LEU A 52 -3.86 -9.29 6.86
C LEU A 52 -4.65 -9.31 5.54
N GLU A 53 -4.62 -10.43 4.83
CA GLU A 53 -5.40 -10.66 3.60
C GLU A 53 -6.91 -10.81 3.92
N THR A 54 -7.25 -11.56 4.97
CA THR A 54 -8.64 -11.71 5.48
C THR A 54 -9.22 -10.37 5.94
N LEU A 55 -8.41 -9.56 6.64
CA LEU A 55 -8.78 -8.21 7.04
C LEU A 55 -8.79 -7.22 5.86
N GLN A 56 -8.42 -7.68 4.67
CA GLN A 56 -8.41 -6.91 3.42
C GLN A 56 -7.49 -5.68 3.50
N ILE A 57 -6.46 -5.74 4.34
CA ILE A 57 -5.43 -4.71 4.52
C ILE A 57 -4.40 -4.82 3.40
N ILE A 58 -4.03 -6.05 3.02
CA ILE A 58 -3.09 -6.33 1.94
C ILE A 58 -3.78 -7.05 0.77
N LYS A 59 -3.28 -6.83 -0.44
CA LYS A 59 -3.65 -7.58 -1.66
C LYS A 59 -2.42 -8.19 -2.30
N LYS A 60 -2.59 -9.36 -2.93
CA LYS A 60 -1.58 -9.93 -3.82
C LYS A 60 -1.56 -9.13 -5.11
N HIS A 61 -0.40 -8.57 -5.44
CA HIS A 61 -0.15 -7.87 -6.67
C HIS A 61 0.78 -8.72 -7.55
N HIS A 62 0.25 -9.18 -8.68
CA HIS A 62 1.03 -9.83 -9.71
C HIS A 62 1.52 -8.74 -10.67
N PRO A 63 2.83 -8.47 -10.77
CA PRO A 63 3.33 -7.46 -11.68
C PRO A 63 2.95 -7.81 -13.12
N ALA A 64 2.29 -6.87 -13.82
CA ALA A 64 1.74 -7.04 -15.17
C ALA A 64 2.77 -7.45 -16.25
N LEU A 65 4.07 -7.39 -15.95
CA LEU A 65 5.17 -7.74 -16.84
C LEU A 65 5.75 -9.14 -16.60
N ALA A 66 5.24 -9.90 -15.64
CA ALA A 66 5.76 -11.22 -15.30
C ALA A 66 4.85 -12.33 -15.85
N ASP A 67 5.43 -13.21 -16.65
CA ASP A 67 4.79 -14.43 -17.17
C ASP A 67 4.16 -15.26 -16.01
N PRO A 68 2.84 -15.51 -16.03
CA PRO A 68 2.13 -16.27 -14.99
C PRO A 68 2.73 -17.66 -14.76
N ALA A 69 3.34 -18.26 -15.79
CA ALA A 69 3.91 -19.61 -15.73
C ALA A 69 5.31 -19.67 -15.10
N ARG A 70 6.05 -18.56 -15.05
CA ARG A 70 7.41 -18.48 -14.48
C ARG A 70 7.49 -17.70 -13.17
N SER A 71 6.44 -17.00 -12.78
CA SER A 71 6.50 -16.07 -11.66
C SER A 71 5.89 -16.65 -10.38
N LYS A 72 6.71 -17.38 -9.60
CA LYS A 72 6.50 -17.56 -8.14
C LYS A 72 6.66 -16.24 -7.34
N ARG A 73 6.51 -15.07 -7.98
CA ARG A 73 6.85 -13.75 -7.41
C ARG A 73 5.58 -12.97 -7.09
N THR A 74 4.82 -13.47 -6.13
CA THR A 74 3.69 -12.73 -5.53
C THR A 74 4.26 -11.57 -4.71
N ARG A 75 3.99 -10.33 -5.11
CA ARG A 75 4.27 -9.14 -4.30
C ARG A 75 3.01 -8.78 -3.51
N TYR A 76 3.18 -8.19 -2.34
CA TYR A 76 2.05 -7.71 -1.54
C TYR A 76 2.02 -6.19 -1.55
N GLN A 77 0.81 -5.63 -1.64
CA GLN A 77 0.57 -4.19 -1.56
C GLN A 77 -0.55 -3.91 -0.57
N ILE A 78 -0.50 -2.76 0.09
CA ILE A 78 -1.61 -2.28 0.91
C ILE A 78 -2.78 -1.96 -0.01
N ARG A 79 -3.94 -2.54 0.29
CA ARG A 79 -5.14 -2.45 -0.56
C ARG A 79 -5.85 -1.11 -0.42
N ASP A 80 -5.95 -0.60 0.80
CA ASP A 80 -6.80 0.52 1.15
C ASP A 80 -6.02 1.86 1.10
N PRO A 81 -6.43 2.83 0.27
CA PRO A 81 -5.79 4.13 0.16
C PRO A 81 -5.73 4.90 1.49
N VAL A 82 -6.71 4.74 2.38
CA VAL A 82 -6.72 5.41 3.68
C VAL A 82 -5.65 4.83 4.59
N PHE A 83 -5.44 3.52 4.56
CA PHE A 83 -4.34 2.89 5.29
C PHE A 83 -2.98 3.33 4.74
N ARG A 84 -2.82 3.37 3.41
CA ARG A 84 -1.60 3.90 2.78
C ARG A 84 -1.32 5.34 3.23
N PHE A 85 -2.35 6.17 3.31
CA PHE A 85 -2.23 7.56 3.76
C PHE A 85 -1.79 7.64 5.22
N TYR A 86 -2.45 6.87 6.09
CA TYR A 86 -2.12 6.83 7.52
C TYR A 86 -0.66 6.42 7.76
N PHE A 87 -0.20 5.34 7.14
CA PHE A 87 1.17 4.87 7.31
C PHE A 87 2.22 5.77 6.65
N ARG A 88 1.86 6.45 5.54
CA ARG A 88 2.76 7.39 4.86
C ARG A 88 2.96 8.68 5.65
N TYR A 89 1.86 9.28 6.12
CA TYR A 89 1.86 10.66 6.60
C TYR A 89 1.66 10.78 8.10
N LEU A 90 0.91 9.90 8.75
CA LEU A 90 0.51 10.07 10.15
C LEU A 90 1.35 9.20 11.11
N TYR A 91 1.61 7.95 10.72
CA TYR A 91 2.28 6.98 11.58
C TYR A 91 3.72 7.41 11.95
N GLY A 92 4.02 7.45 13.25
CA GLY A 92 5.36 7.77 13.76
C GLY A 92 5.81 9.22 13.55
N ARG A 93 4.90 10.11 13.12
CA ARG A 93 5.20 11.53 12.85
C ARG A 93 4.49 12.50 13.80
N GLU A 94 3.88 12.01 14.88
CA GLU A 94 3.10 12.82 15.83
C GLU A 94 3.86 14.07 16.30
N GLY A 95 5.13 13.92 16.71
CA GLY A 95 5.95 15.07 17.12
C GLY A 95 6.28 16.06 16.00
N GLN A 96 6.28 15.65 14.72
CA GLN A 96 6.38 16.60 13.60
C GLN A 96 5.09 17.40 13.48
N TYR A 97 3.92 16.78 13.61
CA TYR A 97 2.64 17.50 13.57
C TYR A 97 2.51 18.50 14.73
N GLU A 98 3.05 18.20 15.91
CA GLU A 98 3.12 19.14 17.03
C GLU A 98 3.99 20.37 16.69
N LEU A 99 5.10 20.20 15.97
CA LEU A 99 6.00 21.28 15.57
C LEU A 99 5.41 22.18 14.46
N TYR A 100 4.73 21.59 13.48
CA TYR A 100 4.13 22.34 12.36
C TYR A 100 2.75 22.94 12.71
N GLY A 101 2.09 22.43 13.76
CA GLY A 101 0.79 22.90 14.22
C GLY A 101 -0.26 22.89 13.10
N GLU A 102 -0.99 23.99 12.96
CA GLU A 102 -2.06 24.14 11.95
C GLU A 102 -1.55 24.06 10.49
N ASN A 103 -0.26 24.35 10.25
CA ASN A 103 0.32 24.35 8.90
C ASN A 103 0.77 22.96 8.43
N ALA A 104 0.73 21.94 9.30
CA ALA A 104 1.24 20.61 8.99
C ALA A 104 0.65 20.01 7.70
N TYR A 105 -0.64 20.26 7.43
CA TYR A 105 -1.25 19.82 6.18
C TYR A 105 -0.66 20.54 4.96
N ALA A 106 -0.53 21.86 5.01
CA ALA A 106 -0.08 22.68 3.89
C ALA A 106 1.38 22.40 3.53
N ASP A 107 2.22 22.15 4.52
CA ASP A 107 3.67 22.04 4.35
C ASP A 107 4.14 20.60 4.14
N LEU A 108 3.52 19.62 4.82
CA LEU A 108 3.96 18.21 4.76
C LEU A 108 3.15 17.36 3.79
N ILE A 109 1.83 17.53 3.76
CA ILE A 109 0.93 16.62 3.04
C ILE A 109 0.61 17.16 1.65
N LYS A 110 0.14 18.41 1.56
CA LYS A 110 -0.36 19.02 0.32
C LYS A 110 0.64 18.96 -0.85
N PRO A 111 1.96 19.15 -0.67
CA PRO A 111 2.91 19.08 -1.77
C PRO A 111 3.09 17.67 -2.33
N GLU A 112 3.06 16.64 -1.48
CA GLU A 112 3.19 15.23 -1.90
C GLU A 112 1.86 14.57 -2.28
N LEU A 113 0.72 15.19 -1.94
CA LEU A 113 -0.61 14.63 -2.15
C LEU A 113 -0.91 14.25 -3.62
N PRO A 114 -0.54 15.06 -4.64
CA PRO A 114 -0.75 14.69 -6.04
C PRO A 114 -0.05 13.39 -6.41
N ASP A 115 1.20 13.23 -5.99
CA ASP A 115 1.99 12.02 -6.22
C ASP A 115 1.37 10.81 -5.50
N PHE A 116 0.89 11.00 -4.27
CA PHE A 116 0.25 9.94 -3.51
C PHE A 116 -1.06 9.45 -4.16
N VAL A 117 -1.92 10.39 -4.60
CA VAL A 117 -3.25 10.07 -5.16
C VAL A 117 -3.15 9.53 -6.59
N SER A 118 -2.07 9.86 -7.32
CA SER A 118 -1.85 9.47 -8.72
C SER A 118 -2.21 8.01 -9.01
N GLU A 119 -1.65 7.05 -8.27
CA GLU A 119 -1.86 5.61 -8.49
C GLU A 119 -3.32 5.17 -8.29
N THR A 120 -4.01 5.76 -7.30
CA THR A 120 -5.43 5.49 -7.08
C THR A 120 -6.26 6.09 -8.20
N PHE A 121 -5.90 7.31 -8.63
CA PHE A 121 -6.54 7.99 -9.74
C PHE A 121 -6.39 7.22 -11.06
N GLU A 122 -5.21 6.67 -11.38
CA GLU A 122 -5.04 5.75 -12.53
C GLU A 122 -6.00 4.58 -12.44
N SER A 123 -6.01 3.93 -11.27
CA SER A 123 -6.76 2.70 -11.09
C SER A 123 -8.25 2.94 -11.33
N LEU A 124 -8.76 4.09 -10.89
CA LEU A 124 -10.12 4.55 -11.17
C LEU A 124 -10.29 4.89 -12.66
N CYS A 125 -9.35 5.59 -13.28
CA CYS A 125 -9.42 5.87 -14.72
C CYS A 125 -9.45 4.58 -15.54
N HIS A 126 -8.65 3.57 -15.22
CA HIS A 126 -8.65 2.27 -15.92
C HIS A 126 -9.99 1.55 -15.80
N GLN A 127 -10.71 1.73 -14.68
CA GLN A 127 -12.02 1.13 -14.47
C GLN A 127 -13.12 1.89 -15.22
N VAL A 128 -13.07 3.22 -15.21
CA VAL A 128 -14.17 4.07 -15.67
C VAL A 128 -14.04 4.47 -17.15
N VAL A 129 -12.83 4.58 -17.68
CA VAL A 129 -12.59 4.98 -19.08
C VAL A 129 -13.25 4.05 -20.10
N PRO A 130 -13.20 2.72 -19.97
CA PRO A 130 -13.90 1.82 -20.90
C PRO A 130 -15.41 2.06 -20.94
N ASP A 131 -16.03 2.36 -19.79
CA ASP A 131 -17.47 2.63 -19.70
C ASP A 131 -17.82 4.01 -20.28
N LEU A 132 -16.97 5.03 -20.07
CA LEU A 132 -17.18 6.38 -20.60
C LEU A 132 -17.00 6.47 -22.12
N TYR A 133 -16.14 5.61 -22.69
CA TYR A 133 -15.81 5.60 -24.12
C TYR A 133 -16.18 4.26 -24.76
N ALA A 134 -17.39 3.77 -24.48
CA ALA A 134 -17.89 2.49 -25.00
C ALA A 134 -17.87 2.42 -26.55
N ASP A 135 -18.01 3.57 -27.22
CA ASP A 135 -17.99 3.68 -28.68
C ASP A 135 -16.56 3.62 -29.27
N TYR A 136 -15.52 3.68 -28.44
CA TYR A 136 -14.13 3.62 -28.86
C TYR A 136 -13.50 2.30 -28.44
N GLN A 137 -12.95 1.57 -29.42
CA GLN A 137 -12.08 0.43 -29.11
C GLN A 137 -10.75 0.93 -28.57
N LEU A 138 -10.52 0.74 -27.27
CA LEU A 138 -9.21 0.93 -26.66
C LEU A 138 -8.24 -0.07 -27.29
N THR A 139 -7.35 0.41 -28.16
CA THR A 139 -6.32 -0.41 -28.82
C THR A 139 -5.22 -0.86 -27.87
N GLN A 140 -5.08 -0.20 -26.73
CA GLN A 140 -4.14 -0.55 -25.67
C GLN A 140 -4.75 -0.24 -24.31
N VAL A 141 -4.48 -1.11 -23.32
CA VAL A 141 -4.78 -0.80 -21.92
C VAL A 141 -3.88 0.37 -21.49
N PRO A 142 -4.45 1.45 -20.91
CA PRO A 142 -3.63 2.57 -20.45
C PRO A 142 -2.60 2.07 -19.41
N ARG A 143 -1.39 2.65 -19.47
CA ARG A 143 -0.25 2.29 -18.61
C ARG A 143 0.15 3.48 -17.75
N GLN A 144 0.86 3.19 -16.65
CA GLN A 144 1.42 4.16 -15.71
C GLN A 144 2.19 5.28 -16.44
N TRP A 145 1.61 6.49 -16.43
CA TRP A 145 2.11 7.61 -17.26
C TRP A 145 3.16 8.48 -16.56
N TRP A 146 3.27 8.43 -15.23
CA TRP A 146 4.21 9.25 -14.44
C TRP A 146 5.45 8.51 -13.91
N TYR A 147 5.60 7.21 -14.17
CA TYR A 147 6.76 6.43 -13.67
C TYR A 147 8.10 6.73 -14.38
N LYS A 148 8.15 7.74 -15.27
CA LYS A 148 9.39 8.22 -15.87
C LYS A 148 10.24 9.00 -14.85
N GLY A 149 10.82 8.32 -13.85
CA GLY A 149 11.77 8.99 -12.95
C GLY A 149 12.23 8.28 -11.69
N ARG A 150 11.60 7.19 -11.25
CA ARG A 150 12.09 6.45 -10.05
C ARG A 150 12.95 5.26 -10.48
N ARG A 151 14.26 5.51 -10.59
CA ARG A 151 15.33 4.50 -10.56
C ARG A 151 16.11 4.65 -9.26
#